data_AF-A0A3D5YB72-F1
#
_entry.id   AF-A0A3D5YB72-F1
#
_cell.length_a   1.000
_cell.length_b   1.000
_cell.length_c   1.000
_cell.angle_alpha   90.00
_cell.angle_beta   90.00
_cell.angle_gamma   90.00
#
_symmetry.space_group_name_H-M   'P 1'
#
loop_
_entity.id
_entity.type
_entity.pdbx_description
1 polymer ?
#
loop_
_entity_poly.entity_id
_entity_poly.type
_entity_poly.pdbx_seq_one_letter_code
_entity_poly.pdbx_strand_id
1 'polypeptide(L)'
;MDHMEEMTIDEDYEENGSLPERDEFYTLTMAEILEQQGLKTDALKVYQALLKKAGKSNLSIRCRIEKILESNYRTNVYVEKSEVRKRYFANWVHKLRKERG
;
A
#
# COMPACT_ATOMS: atom_id res chain seq x y z
N MET A 1 -29.16 -21.18 37.15
CA MET A 1 -29.41 -20.71 35.77
C MET A 1 -29.35 -19.21 35.85
N ASP A 2 -28.16 -18.65 35.75
CA ASP A 2 -27.94 -17.22 35.81
C ASP A 2 -28.43 -16.58 34.50
N HIS A 3 -29.30 -15.58 34.64
CA HIS A 3 -29.78 -14.77 33.53
C HIS A 3 -28.65 -13.88 33.01
N MET A 4 -28.30 -14.10 31.74
CA MET A 4 -27.38 -13.27 30.98
C MET A 4 -28.20 -12.10 30.42
N GLU A 5 -28.08 -10.91 31.02
CA GLU A 5 -28.65 -9.69 30.45
C GLU A 5 -27.83 -9.28 29.22
N GLU A 6 -28.51 -9.31 28.09
CA GLU A 6 -28.03 -8.94 26.76
C GLU A 6 -27.98 -7.41 26.67
N MET A 7 -26.77 -6.84 26.77
CA MET A 7 -26.54 -5.40 26.64
C MET A 7 -26.54 -5.02 25.15
N THR A 8 -27.69 -4.53 24.65
CA THR A 8 -27.81 -3.92 23.33
C THR A 8 -27.27 -2.50 23.38
N ILE A 9 -26.09 -2.28 22.79
CA ILE A 9 -25.49 -0.94 22.66
C ILE A 9 -26.19 -0.23 21.50
N ASP A 10 -27.24 0.52 21.82
CA ASP A 10 -27.74 1.60 20.99
C ASP A 10 -27.05 2.88 21.44
N GLU A 11 -25.91 3.21 20.83
CA GLU A 11 -25.30 4.53 20.98
C GLU A 11 -24.92 5.09 19.61
N ASP A 12 -25.63 6.16 19.26
CA ASP A 12 -25.40 7.04 18.12
C ASP A 12 -23.91 7.40 18.03
N TYR A 13 -23.25 6.85 17.01
CA TYR A 13 -21.89 7.23 16.64
C TYR A 13 -21.90 8.65 16.06
N GLU A 14 -21.83 9.66 16.93
CA GLU A 14 -21.49 11.01 16.49
C GLU A 14 -20.07 11.00 15.91
N GLU A 15 -20.01 11.21 14.60
CA GLU A 15 -18.83 11.32 13.75
C GLU A 15 -18.01 12.58 14.10
N ASN A 16 -17.40 12.61 15.28
CA ASN A 16 -16.35 13.56 15.64
C ASN A 16 -15.08 12.77 16.01
N GLY A 17 -14.55 12.06 15.02
CA GLY A 17 -13.35 11.22 15.13
C GLY A 17 -12.07 12.03 15.30
N SER A 18 -11.91 12.70 16.44
CA SER A 18 -10.59 13.12 16.90
C SER A 18 -9.93 11.93 17.60
N LEU A 19 -9.19 11.15 16.81
CA LEU A 19 -8.35 10.05 17.30
C LEU A 19 -7.38 10.58 18.38
N PRO A 20 -7.37 10.02 19.61
CA PRO A 20 -6.51 10.46 20.71
C PRO A 20 -5.03 10.51 20.28
N GLU A 21 -4.25 11.46 20.82
CA GLU A 21 -2.85 11.73 20.43
C GLU A 21 -1.90 10.50 20.45
N ARG A 22 -2.28 9.39 21.10
CA ARG A 22 -1.54 8.12 21.06
C ARG A 22 -1.69 7.34 19.74
N ASP A 23 -2.67 7.68 18.92
CA ASP A 23 -2.99 6.95 17.69
C ASP A 23 -1.97 7.19 16.57
N GLU A 24 -1.22 8.29 16.59
CA GLU A 24 -0.21 8.54 15.56
C GLU A 24 0.92 7.53 15.62
N PHE A 25 1.30 7.09 16.82
CA PHE A 25 2.30 6.04 17.01
C PHE A 25 1.81 4.70 16.44
N TYR A 26 0.60 4.27 16.82
CA TYR A 26 0.01 3.03 16.30
C TYR A 26 -0.23 3.08 14.80
N THR A 27 -0.71 4.21 14.28
CA THR A 27 -0.94 4.42 12.86
C THR A 27 0.38 4.38 12.08
N LEU A 28 1.45 4.97 12.61
CA LEU A 28 2.78 4.86 12.03
C LEU A 28 3.24 3.40 12.02
N THR A 29 3.20 2.71 13.15
CA THR A 29 3.57 1.29 13.26
C THR A 29 2.79 0.42 12.26
N MET A 30 1.49 0.64 12.09
CA MET A 30 0.68 -0.06 11.11
C MET A 30 1.16 0.22 9.67
N ALA A 31 1.54 1.45 9.34
CA ALA A 31 2.12 1.76 8.03
C ALA A 31 3.44 1.01 7.79
N GLU A 32 4.28 0.86 8.81
CA GLU A 32 5.55 0.11 8.70
C GLU A 32 5.30 -1.38 8.49
N ILE A 33 4.33 -1.96 9.19
CA ILE A 33 3.95 -3.37 9.05
C ILE A 33 3.45 -3.63 7.62
N LEU A 34 2.56 -2.78 7.11
CA LEU A 34 2.06 -2.87 5.73
C LEU A 34 3.19 -2.78 4.70
N GLU A 35 4.16 -1.89 4.93
CA GLU A 35 5.36 -1.76 4.09
C GLU A 35 6.19 -3.05 4.09
N GLN A 36 6.46 -3.62 5.26
CA GLN A 36 7.22 -4.87 5.42
C GLN A 36 6.52 -6.08 4.78
N GLN A 37 5.19 -6.11 4.82
CA GLN A 37 4.38 -7.14 4.15
C GLN A 37 4.31 -6.97 2.63
N GLY A 38 4.89 -5.90 2.08
CA GLY A 38 4.85 -5.60 0.65
C GLY A 38 3.56 -4.93 0.20
N LEU A 39 2.64 -4.59 1.11
CA LEU A 39 1.40 -3.83 0.86
C LEU A 39 1.72 -2.33 0.74
N LYS A 40 2.65 -2.01 -0.16
CA LYS A 40 3.24 -0.68 -0.33
C LYS A 40 2.22 0.40 -0.68
N THR A 41 1.17 0.05 -1.41
CA THR A 41 0.10 0.99 -1.79
C THR A 41 -0.73 1.42 -0.57
N ASP A 42 -0.99 0.51 0.36
CA ASP A 42 -1.77 0.81 1.55
C ASP A 42 -0.92 1.51 2.60
N ALA A 43 0.34 1.09 2.77
CA ALA A 43 1.34 1.83 3.55
C ALA A 43 1.45 3.30 3.09
N LEU A 44 1.50 3.53 1.76
CA LEU A 44 1.57 4.87 1.17
C LEU A 44 0.38 5.74 1.56
N LYS A 45 -0.85 5.20 1.54
CA LYS A 45 -2.06 5.95 1.95
C LYS A 45 -1.97 6.38 3.41
N VAL A 46 -1.54 5.48 4.29
CA VAL A 46 -1.41 5.76 5.73
C VAL A 46 -0.33 6.82 5.99
N TYR A 47 0.85 6.70 5.36
CA TYR A 47 1.89 7.73 5.46
C TYR A 47 1.45 9.10 4.95
N GLN A 48 0.67 9.16 3.86
CA GLN A 48 0.11 10.42 3.36
C GLN A 48 -0.92 11.03 4.31
N ALA A 49 -1.76 10.20 4.93
CA ALA A 49 -2.72 10.66 5.95
C ALA A 49 -1.99 11.23 7.18
N LEU A 50 -0.93 10.56 7.65
CA LEU A 50 -0.08 11.03 8.74
C LEU A 50 0.58 12.39 8.43
N LEU A 51 1.08 12.59 7.20
CA LEU A 51 1.64 13.89 6.80
C LEU A 51 0.61 15.02 6.72
N LYS A 52 -0.66 14.70 6.44
CA LYS A 52 -1.73 15.69 6.45
C LYS A 52 -2.08 16.09 7.89
N LYS A 53 -2.09 15.13 8.82
CA LYS A 53 -2.45 15.34 10.25
C LYS A 53 -1.34 16.02 11.05
N ALA A 54 -0.11 15.51 10.99
CA ALA A 54 1.04 16.03 11.76
C ALA A 54 1.64 17.33 11.19
N GLY A 55 1.06 17.85 10.11
CA GLY A 55 1.65 18.94 9.32
C GLY A 55 2.83 18.47 8.45
N LYS A 56 3.19 19.32 7.49
CA LYS A 56 4.15 19.00 6.42
C LYS A 56 5.59 18.68 6.90
N SER A 57 5.92 18.74 8.19
CA SER A 57 7.32 18.74 8.65
C SER A 57 7.91 17.35 8.96
N ASN A 58 7.15 16.26 8.84
CA ASN A 58 7.69 14.93 9.16
C ASN A 58 8.58 14.36 8.04
N LEU A 59 9.87 14.69 8.09
CA LEU A 59 10.91 14.24 7.15
C LEU A 59 11.01 12.71 7.07
N SER A 60 10.88 12.02 8.20
CA SER A 60 10.97 10.55 8.24
C SER A 60 9.89 9.90 7.37
N ILE A 61 8.64 10.34 7.51
CA ILE A 61 7.53 9.83 6.73
C ILE A 61 7.71 10.16 5.24
N ARG A 62 8.21 11.35 4.90
CA ARG A 62 8.51 11.72 3.51
C ARG A 62 9.56 10.80 2.89
N CYS A 63 10.67 10.55 3.58
CA CYS A 63 11.71 9.65 3.09
C CYS A 63 11.18 8.22 2.85
N ARG A 64 10.24 7.74 3.67
CA ARG A 64 9.61 6.43 3.43
C ARG A 64 8.70 6.44 2.21
N ILE A 65 7.90 7.48 2.04
CA ILE A 65 7.07 7.66 0.84
C ILE A 65 7.94 7.65 -0.43
N GLU A 66 9.05 8.39 -0.43
CA GLU A 66 9.99 8.44 -1.57
C GLU A 66 10.55 7.05 -1.91
N LYS A 67 10.99 6.29 -0.90
CA LYS A 67 11.48 4.92 -1.07
C LYS A 67 10.42 3.98 -1.66
N ILE A 68 9.17 4.09 -1.20
CA ILE A 68 8.06 3.29 -1.75
C ILE A 68 7.82 3.63 -3.22
N LEU A 69 7.77 4.93 -3.55
CA LEU A 69 7.55 5.38 -4.93
C LEU A 69 8.69 4.97 -5.86
N GLU A 70 9.95 5.10 -5.43
CA GLU A 70 11.11 4.66 -6.20
C GLU A 70 11.09 3.14 -6.42
N SER A 71 10.77 2.37 -5.39
CA SER A 71 10.64 0.92 -5.52
C SER A 71 9.55 0.54 -6.52
N ASN A 72 8.38 1.20 -6.48
CA ASN A 72 7.29 0.91 -7.40
C ASN A 72 7.64 1.28 -8.84
N TYR A 73 8.35 2.40 -9.04
CA TYR A 73 8.86 2.79 -10.35
C TYR A 73 9.81 1.73 -10.93
N ARG A 74 10.79 1.27 -10.14
CA ARG A 74 11.73 0.22 -10.56
C ARG A 74 11.01 -1.08 -10.94
N THR A 75 10.00 -1.48 -10.18
CA THR A 75 9.17 -2.65 -10.51
C THR A 75 8.42 -2.46 -11.82
N ASN A 76 7.84 -1.29 -12.06
CA ASN A 76 7.10 -1.01 -13.30
C ASN A 76 8.02 -1.06 -14.53
N VAL A 77 9.19 -0.41 -14.46
CA VAL A 77 10.22 -0.47 -15.53
C VAL A 77 10.66 -1.91 -15.79
N TYR A 78 10.81 -2.73 -14.76
CA TYR A 78 11.16 -4.14 -14.93
C TYR A 78 10.05 -4.93 -15.64
N VAL A 79 8.79 -4.71 -15.27
CA VAL A 79 7.62 -5.34 -15.89
C VAL A 79 7.54 -4.95 -17.37
N GLU A 80 7.69 -3.68 -17.69
CA GLU A 80 7.69 -3.20 -19.09
C GLU A 80 8.79 -3.88 -19.92
N LYS A 81 10.03 -3.95 -19.41
CA LYS A 81 11.13 -4.68 -20.08
C LYS A 81 10.85 -6.17 -20.23
N SER A 82 10.14 -6.78 -19.28
CA SER A 82 9.72 -8.18 -19.37
C SER A 82 8.71 -8.39 -20.50
N GLU A 83 7.68 -7.55 -20.58
CA GLU A 83 6.66 -7.62 -21.63
C GLU A 83 7.23 -7.41 -23.03
N VAL A 84 8.17 -6.48 -23.18
CA VAL A 84 8.89 -6.27 -24.44
C VAL A 84 9.65 -7.56 -24.84
N ARG A 85 10.38 -8.18 -23.91
CA ARG A 85 11.09 -9.45 -24.16
C ARG A 85 10.14 -10.58 -24.56
N LYS A 86 8.98 -10.71 -23.89
CA LYS A 86 7.95 -11.71 -24.24
C LYS A 86 7.45 -11.53 -25.67
N ARG A 87 7.21 -10.29 -26.11
CA ARG A 87 6.80 -9.99 -27.50
C ARG A 87 7.87 -10.36 -28.51
N TYR A 88 9.13 -10.00 -28.26
CA TYR A 88 10.24 -10.38 -29.13
C TYR A 88 10.35 -11.90 -29.27
N PHE A 89 10.25 -12.63 -28.15
CA PHE A 89 10.28 -14.08 -28.14
C PHE A 89 9.11 -14.67 -28.94
N ALA A 90 7.88 -14.20 -28.70
CA ALA A 90 6.71 -14.66 -29.44
C ALA A 90 6.85 -14.44 -30.96
N ASN A 91 7.36 -13.28 -31.37
CA ASN A 91 7.64 -12.97 -32.78
C ASN A 91 8.72 -13.88 -33.37
N TRP A 92 9.78 -14.17 -32.61
CA TRP A 92 10.84 -15.08 -33.05
C TRP A 92 10.32 -16.51 -33.24
N VAL A 93 9.54 -17.03 -32.28
CA VAL A 93 8.89 -18.35 -32.41
C VAL A 93 7.97 -18.40 -33.62
N HIS A 94 7.20 -17.34 -33.88
CA HIS A 94 6.35 -17.25 -35.05
C HIS A 94 7.14 -17.33 -36.36
N LYS A 95 8.27 -16.61 -36.47
CA LYS A 95 9.16 -16.68 -37.64
C LYS A 95 9.71 -18.08 -37.87
N LEU A 96 10.19 -18.74 -36.81
CA LEU A 96 10.72 -20.11 -36.90
C LEU A 96 9.69 -21.13 -37.39
N ARG A 97 8.42 -20.96 -37.03
CA ARG A 97 7.34 -21.84 -37.51
C ARG A 97 7.03 -21.61 -38.98
N LYS A 98 7.12 -20.37 -39.45
CA LYS A 98 6.88 -20.00 -40.85
C LYS A 98 7.99 -20.48 -41.79
N GLU A 99 9.23 -20.58 -41.31
CA GLU A 99 10.36 -21.08 -42.10
C GLU A 99 10.44 -22.62 -42.19
N ARG A 100 9.65 -23.33 -41.38
CA ARG A 100 9.63 -24.82 -41.33
C ARG A 100 8.42 -25.46 -42.00
N GLY A 101 7.51 -24.68 -42.57
CA GLY A 101 6.34 -25.16 -43.33
C GLY A 101 6.41 -24.66 -44.76
#